data_AF-A0A1R4FCB3-F1
#
_entry.id   AF-A0A1R4FCB3-F1
#
_cell.length_a   1.000
_cell.length_b   1.000
_cell.length_c   1.000
_cell.angle_alpha   90.00
_cell.angle_beta   90.00
_cell.angle_gamma   90.00
#
_symmetry.space_group_name_H-M   'P 1'
#
loop_
_entity.id
_entity.type
_entity.pdbx_description
1 polymer ?
#
loop_
_entity_poly.entity_id
_entity_poly.type
_entity_poly.pdbx_seq_one_letter_code
_entity_poly.pdbx_strand_id
1 'polypeptide(L)'
;MSQLVLQKAVTPAMAKVYLEKGLDRVSGFVVPAAEVATLTSTRQLYELHGLNFAGSPFGPDQPIDILHVPTSPTWQAVPATGGTDEASRAKVSGNFLERPPFDGSGFTQVGDVRAPVAWLEHDRLTVGSRLWRFLPGEAEPVHLGTYHGPAFGWQNHAAGDLFATALPSKLVGYVARVDGKTWAADVRLDDDGAPSVITLVSPTKDAEELGFTMTEAGTWAKQVVRSEVEELFAMHATARWNGVPVRVVDDQVDKEGTRRARIFSIARDANVNERHKLDKLDPAVYEKTVLWEELTDVVYAQRVPKLWATSEQLEKGEEYQRDRAASAAAGKPSLAPHSAPRAGATQVNLGTPEGADENHPAVRHRKELEVIVRGLVNVVPADWTRARLVATMLGTRGEIRAGATTADGTEVGLQGLGKDLAQAVAKLRTDSADNGGKGAWFTAIISVEPAGTVKLATDHAIQPNWKTAPSEDDYRTELERHPRSEDNVPDWFAEHLDA
;
A
#
# COMPACT_ATOMS: atom_id res chain seq x y z
N MET A 1 12.62 -12.46 -26.16
CA MET A 1 11.62 -13.46 -25.71
C MET A 1 10.24 -12.83 -25.85
N SER A 2 9.21 -13.53 -26.30
CA SER A 2 7.86 -12.94 -26.37
C SER A 2 7.37 -12.64 -24.95
N GLN A 3 6.98 -11.39 -24.70
CA GLN A 3 6.41 -10.97 -23.41
C GLN A 3 5.16 -11.80 -23.10
N LEU A 4 5.07 -12.33 -21.88
CA LEU A 4 3.87 -13.06 -21.44
C LEU A 4 2.67 -12.12 -21.47
N VAL A 5 1.55 -12.60 -22.02
CA VAL A 5 0.28 -11.87 -22.02
C VAL A 5 -0.69 -12.59 -21.10
N LEU A 6 -1.27 -11.85 -20.17
CA LEU A 6 -2.33 -12.30 -19.28
C LEU A 6 -3.69 -11.92 -19.86
N GLN A 7 -4.70 -12.73 -19.55
CA GLN A 7 -6.08 -12.55 -19.95
C GLN A 7 -6.97 -12.45 -18.71
N LYS A 8 -7.91 -11.50 -18.70
CA LYS A 8 -9.04 -11.49 -17.76
C LYS A 8 -10.34 -11.04 -18.41
N ALA A 9 -11.47 -11.54 -17.93
CA ALA A 9 -12.76 -10.94 -18.23
C ALA A 9 -12.92 -9.58 -17.53
N VAL A 10 -13.62 -8.66 -18.18
CA VAL A 10 -13.89 -7.31 -17.70
C VAL A 10 -15.39 -7.05 -17.76
N THR A 11 -15.96 -6.47 -16.69
CA THR A 11 -17.39 -6.15 -16.66
C THR A 11 -17.73 -5.08 -17.69
N PRO A 12 -18.97 -5.04 -18.23
CA PRO A 12 -19.37 -3.98 -19.16
C PRO A 12 -19.17 -2.56 -18.61
N ALA A 13 -19.38 -2.37 -17.30
CA ALA A 13 -19.13 -1.11 -16.63
C ALA A 13 -17.63 -0.74 -16.65
N MET A 14 -16.75 -1.70 -16.37
CA MET A 14 -15.31 -1.46 -16.37
C MET A 14 -14.75 -1.24 -17.78
N ALA A 15 -15.25 -1.98 -18.78
CA ALA A 15 -14.92 -1.75 -20.20
C ALA A 15 -15.22 -0.31 -20.62
N LYS A 16 -16.39 0.22 -20.21
CA LYS A 16 -16.76 1.62 -20.42
C LYS A 16 -15.81 2.59 -19.72
N VAL A 17 -15.44 2.30 -18.47
CA VAL A 17 -14.51 3.13 -17.70
C VAL A 17 -13.10 3.16 -18.33
N TYR A 18 -12.63 2.04 -18.88
CA TYR A 18 -11.40 2.02 -19.67
C TYR A 18 -11.49 2.92 -20.91
N LEU A 19 -12.46 2.65 -21.78
CA LEU A 19 -12.53 3.29 -23.10
C LEU A 19 -13.00 4.75 -23.07
N GLU A 20 -13.82 5.14 -22.11
CA GLU A 20 -14.40 6.50 -22.04
C GLU A 20 -13.75 7.39 -20.97
N LYS A 21 -13.18 6.80 -19.92
CA LYS A 21 -12.56 7.55 -18.80
C LYS A 21 -11.05 7.33 -18.71
N GLY A 22 -10.49 6.48 -19.55
CA GLY A 22 -9.05 6.30 -19.66
C GLY A 22 -8.41 5.61 -18.46
N LEU A 23 -9.18 4.85 -17.66
CA LEU A 23 -8.64 4.18 -16.47
C LEU A 23 -7.41 3.34 -16.83
N ASP A 24 -6.35 3.49 -16.05
CA ASP A 24 -5.04 2.93 -16.37
C ASP A 24 -4.66 1.71 -15.51
N ARG A 25 -5.61 1.13 -14.78
CA ARG A 25 -5.31 0.15 -13.72
C ARG A 25 -5.99 -1.20 -13.92
N VAL A 26 -5.36 -2.25 -13.43
CA VAL A 26 -5.83 -3.62 -13.53
C VAL A 26 -5.53 -4.40 -12.24
N SER A 27 -6.44 -5.30 -11.87
CA SER A 27 -6.31 -6.19 -10.71
C SER A 27 -7.20 -7.43 -10.89
N GLY A 28 -7.10 -8.39 -9.97
CA GLY A 28 -8.01 -9.53 -9.88
C GLY A 28 -7.47 -10.79 -10.57
N PHE A 29 -8.35 -11.76 -10.78
CA PHE A 29 -7.94 -13.04 -11.37
C PHE A 29 -7.56 -12.91 -12.85
N VAL A 30 -6.47 -13.57 -13.21
CA VAL A 30 -5.86 -13.57 -14.55
C VAL A 30 -5.37 -14.98 -14.90
N VAL A 31 -5.37 -15.31 -16.19
CA VAL A 31 -4.82 -16.55 -16.75
C VAL A 31 -3.85 -16.24 -17.91
N PRO A 32 -2.86 -17.10 -18.22
CA PRO A 32 -2.02 -16.91 -19.40
C PRO A 32 -2.83 -16.99 -20.68
N ALA A 33 -2.85 -15.91 -21.48
CA ALA A 33 -3.69 -15.82 -22.68
C ALA A 33 -3.37 -16.93 -23.71
N ALA A 34 -2.09 -17.28 -23.86
CA ALA A 34 -1.65 -18.32 -24.78
C ALA A 34 -2.17 -19.73 -24.41
N GLU A 35 -2.30 -20.03 -23.12
CA GLU A 35 -2.75 -21.36 -22.65
C GLU A 35 -4.26 -21.57 -22.85
N VAL A 36 -5.02 -20.48 -22.93
CA VAL A 36 -6.48 -20.50 -23.08
C VAL A 36 -6.95 -20.01 -24.45
N ALA A 37 -6.03 -19.82 -25.39
CA ALA A 37 -6.30 -19.19 -26.69
C ALA A 37 -7.32 -19.95 -27.56
N THR A 38 -7.51 -21.26 -27.32
CA THR A 38 -8.49 -22.09 -28.04
C THR A 38 -9.92 -21.95 -27.50
N LEU A 39 -10.10 -21.30 -26.34
CA LEU A 39 -11.40 -21.08 -25.71
C LEU A 39 -11.95 -19.73 -26.16
N THR A 40 -12.68 -19.73 -27.27
CA THR A 40 -13.15 -18.48 -27.91
C THR A 40 -14.65 -18.24 -27.80
N SER A 41 -15.46 -19.24 -27.45
CA SER A 41 -16.91 -19.02 -27.29
C SER A 41 -17.22 -18.29 -25.97
N THR A 42 -18.28 -17.48 -25.95
CA THR A 42 -18.72 -16.76 -24.75
C THR A 42 -19.01 -17.71 -23.58
N ARG A 43 -19.56 -18.89 -23.85
CA ARG A 43 -19.80 -19.90 -22.81
C ARG A 43 -18.50 -20.42 -22.20
N GLN A 44 -17.52 -20.75 -23.04
CA GLN A 44 -16.22 -21.21 -22.54
C GLN A 44 -15.51 -20.10 -21.74
N LEU A 45 -15.56 -18.85 -22.20
CA LEU A 45 -14.98 -17.71 -21.48
C LEU A 45 -15.70 -17.43 -20.15
N TYR A 46 -17.02 -17.60 -20.12
CA TYR A 46 -17.84 -17.47 -18.92
C TYR A 46 -17.45 -18.50 -17.86
N GLU A 47 -17.27 -19.76 -18.26
CA GLU A 47 -16.81 -20.85 -17.39
C GLU A 47 -15.35 -20.64 -16.97
N LEU A 48 -14.46 -20.33 -17.92
CA LEU A 48 -13.01 -20.17 -17.72
C LEU A 48 -12.69 -19.14 -16.63
N HIS A 49 -13.36 -17.99 -16.70
CA HIS A 49 -13.13 -16.87 -15.77
C HIS A 49 -14.04 -16.93 -14.54
N GLY A 50 -14.81 -18.01 -14.35
CA GLY A 50 -15.68 -18.19 -13.19
C GLY A 50 -16.73 -17.08 -13.06
N LEU A 51 -17.37 -16.70 -14.16
CA LEU A 51 -18.27 -15.54 -14.23
C LEU A 51 -19.69 -15.81 -13.71
N ASN A 52 -19.95 -16.97 -13.12
CA ASN A 52 -21.21 -17.33 -12.46
C ASN A 52 -21.21 -17.05 -10.94
N PHE A 53 -20.40 -16.10 -10.47
CA PHE A 53 -20.45 -15.65 -9.08
C PHE A 53 -21.77 -14.92 -8.76
N ALA A 54 -22.13 -14.90 -7.48
CA ALA A 54 -23.37 -14.26 -7.03
C ALA A 54 -23.41 -12.76 -7.40
N GLY A 55 -24.48 -12.32 -8.05
CA GLY A 55 -24.63 -10.94 -8.52
C GLY A 55 -23.83 -10.60 -9.79
N SER A 56 -23.29 -11.60 -10.47
CA SER A 56 -22.55 -11.41 -11.72
C SER A 56 -23.38 -10.68 -12.79
N PRO A 57 -22.80 -9.68 -13.47
CA PRO A 57 -23.42 -9.02 -14.62
C PRO A 57 -23.28 -9.82 -15.92
N PHE A 58 -22.63 -10.99 -15.90
CA PHE A 58 -22.34 -11.79 -17.07
C PHE A 58 -23.39 -12.88 -17.30
N GLY A 59 -23.63 -13.23 -18.56
CA GLY A 59 -24.36 -14.43 -18.97
C GLY A 59 -23.53 -15.28 -19.94
N PRO A 60 -23.71 -16.62 -19.97
CA PRO A 60 -22.91 -17.51 -20.81
C PRO A 60 -23.12 -17.30 -22.32
N ASP A 61 -24.29 -16.79 -22.71
CA ASP A 61 -24.65 -16.51 -24.10
C ASP A 61 -24.84 -14.99 -24.34
N GLN A 62 -24.06 -14.16 -23.62
CA GLN A 62 -24.00 -12.72 -23.81
C GLN A 62 -22.59 -12.28 -24.23
N PRO A 63 -22.42 -11.07 -24.78
CA PRO A 63 -21.10 -10.53 -25.06
C PRO A 63 -20.20 -10.52 -23.82
N ILE A 64 -18.94 -10.95 -23.99
CA ILE A 64 -17.92 -10.92 -22.92
C ILE A 64 -16.74 -10.11 -23.40
N ASP A 65 -16.38 -9.10 -22.62
CA ASP A 65 -15.20 -8.30 -22.86
C ASP A 65 -14.00 -8.94 -22.15
N ILE A 66 -12.94 -9.18 -22.91
CA ILE A 66 -11.71 -9.82 -22.48
C ILE A 66 -10.55 -8.84 -22.66
N LEU A 67 -9.85 -8.58 -21.56
CA LEU A 67 -8.65 -7.76 -21.54
C LEU A 67 -7.43 -8.66 -21.65
N HIS A 68 -6.61 -8.41 -22.69
CA HIS A 68 -5.27 -8.95 -22.84
C HIS A 68 -4.26 -7.91 -22.38
N VAL A 69 -3.39 -8.27 -21.45
CA VAL A 69 -2.38 -7.37 -20.90
C VAL A 69 -1.01 -8.01 -20.91
N PRO A 70 -0.02 -7.42 -21.61
CA PRO A 70 1.38 -7.80 -21.45
C PRO A 70 1.85 -7.65 -20.00
N THR A 71 2.67 -8.58 -19.49
CA THR A 71 3.12 -8.53 -18.10
C THR A 71 4.13 -7.41 -17.87
N SER A 72 4.03 -6.71 -16.74
CA SER A 72 5.06 -5.77 -16.28
C SER A 72 6.01 -6.42 -15.25
N PRO A 73 7.32 -6.11 -15.28
CA PRO A 73 8.26 -6.44 -14.20
C PRO A 73 7.88 -5.91 -12.80
N THR A 74 6.99 -4.92 -12.71
CA THR A 74 6.53 -4.35 -11.42
C THR A 74 5.35 -5.08 -10.80
N TRP A 75 4.70 -5.95 -11.58
CA TRP A 75 3.47 -6.59 -11.15
C TRP A 75 3.71 -7.63 -10.07
N GLN A 76 2.73 -7.74 -9.17
CA GLN A 76 2.67 -8.81 -8.19
C GLN A 76 1.47 -9.70 -8.46
N ALA A 77 1.75 -10.87 -9.01
CA ALA A 77 0.77 -11.92 -9.17
C ALA A 77 1.10 -13.05 -8.20
N VAL A 78 0.08 -13.57 -7.52
CA VAL A 78 0.20 -14.75 -6.65
C VAL A 78 -0.72 -15.86 -7.15
N PRO A 79 -0.37 -17.14 -6.98
CA PRO A 79 -1.30 -18.23 -7.27
C PRO A 79 -2.62 -18.04 -6.52
N ALA A 80 -3.73 -18.25 -7.20
CA ALA A 80 -5.08 -18.13 -6.64
C ALA A 80 -5.48 -19.38 -5.84
N THR A 81 -4.69 -19.75 -4.83
CA THR A 81 -4.91 -20.93 -4.00
C THR A 81 -5.61 -20.58 -2.69
N GLY A 82 -6.56 -21.40 -2.25
CA GLY A 82 -7.34 -21.13 -1.03
C GLY A 82 -8.60 -21.96 -0.92
N GLY A 83 -9.71 -21.36 -0.48
CA GLY A 83 -11.00 -22.02 -0.41
C GLY A 83 -12.19 -21.06 -0.35
N THR A 84 -13.39 -21.62 -0.26
CA THR A 84 -14.65 -20.86 -0.14
C THR A 84 -15.11 -20.69 1.30
N ASP A 85 -14.52 -21.47 2.20
CA ASP A 85 -14.69 -21.44 3.64
C ASP A 85 -13.34 -21.75 4.32
N GLU A 86 -13.28 -21.57 5.64
CA GLU A 86 -12.06 -21.81 6.41
C GLU A 86 -11.59 -23.27 6.33
N ALA A 87 -12.52 -24.22 6.24
CA ALA A 87 -12.20 -25.64 6.21
C ALA A 87 -11.56 -26.07 4.88
N SER A 88 -12.05 -25.57 3.75
CA SER A 88 -11.47 -25.77 2.42
C SER A 88 -10.17 -25.00 2.26
N ARG A 89 -10.09 -23.76 2.75
CA ARG A 89 -8.84 -22.98 2.79
C ARG A 89 -7.75 -23.66 3.62
N ALA A 90 -8.08 -24.32 4.72
CA ALA A 90 -7.08 -25.03 5.52
C ALA A 90 -6.52 -26.30 4.83
N LYS A 91 -7.27 -26.91 3.91
CA LYS A 91 -6.84 -28.10 3.16
C LYS A 91 -5.84 -27.78 2.07
N VAL A 92 -5.96 -26.58 1.50
CA VAL A 92 -5.10 -26.08 0.43
C VAL A 92 -4.30 -24.95 1.05
N SER A 93 -3.03 -25.15 1.44
CA SER A 93 -2.17 -24.13 2.07
C SER A 93 -2.07 -22.84 1.24
N GLY A 94 -3.11 -22.02 1.29
CA GLY A 94 -3.45 -21.01 0.31
C GLY A 94 -4.10 -19.83 1.01
N ASN A 95 -3.86 -18.64 0.46
CA ASN A 95 -4.10 -17.39 1.17
C ASN A 95 -5.45 -16.76 0.83
N PHE A 96 -6.27 -17.43 0.02
CA PHE A 96 -7.55 -16.90 -0.43
C PHE A 96 -8.74 -17.51 0.31
N LEU A 97 -9.66 -16.65 0.73
CA LEU A 97 -11.03 -17.02 1.04
C LEU A 97 -11.95 -16.22 0.12
N GLU A 98 -12.64 -16.86 -0.82
CA GLU A 98 -13.49 -16.17 -1.80
C GLU A 98 -14.78 -16.96 -2.11
N ARG A 99 -15.81 -16.28 -2.61
CA ARG A 99 -17.11 -16.88 -2.91
C ARG A 99 -17.02 -17.82 -4.12
N PRO A 100 -17.92 -18.83 -4.21
CA PRO A 100 -18.12 -19.59 -5.43
C PRO A 100 -18.30 -18.67 -6.66
N PRO A 101 -17.83 -19.08 -7.85
CA PRO A 101 -17.35 -20.42 -8.22
C PRO A 101 -15.87 -20.70 -7.92
N PHE A 102 -15.18 -19.81 -7.20
CA PHE A 102 -13.79 -20.04 -6.80
C PHE A 102 -13.64 -21.40 -6.12
N ASP A 103 -12.72 -22.23 -6.59
CA ASP A 103 -12.48 -23.57 -6.05
C ASP A 103 -11.17 -23.66 -5.24
N GLY A 104 -10.37 -22.60 -5.25
CA GLY A 104 -9.12 -22.52 -4.52
C GLY A 104 -7.99 -23.40 -5.04
N SER A 105 -8.16 -24.05 -6.19
CA SER A 105 -7.15 -24.98 -6.72
C SER A 105 -5.91 -24.28 -7.30
N GLY A 106 -6.02 -22.98 -7.62
CA GLY A 106 -5.03 -22.23 -8.38
C GLY A 106 -5.03 -22.55 -9.88
N PHE A 107 -6.02 -23.29 -10.37
CA PHE A 107 -6.20 -23.62 -11.78
C PHE A 107 -7.66 -23.42 -12.20
N THR A 108 -7.88 -23.24 -13.49
CA THR A 108 -9.19 -23.32 -14.13
C THR A 108 -9.16 -24.43 -15.18
N GLN A 109 -10.31 -25.07 -15.41
CA GLN A 109 -10.47 -26.17 -16.35
C GLN A 109 -11.75 -26.00 -17.15
N VAL A 110 -11.64 -25.99 -18.48
CA VAL A 110 -12.80 -26.00 -19.40
C VAL A 110 -12.54 -27.04 -20.48
N GLY A 111 -13.33 -28.11 -20.49
CA GLY A 111 -13.06 -29.27 -21.34
C GLY A 111 -11.67 -29.84 -21.05
N ASP A 112 -10.83 -29.98 -22.08
CA ASP A 112 -9.44 -30.45 -21.95
C ASP A 112 -8.43 -29.33 -21.65
N VAL A 113 -8.84 -28.06 -21.70
CA VAL A 113 -7.97 -26.91 -21.45
C VAL A 113 -7.85 -26.65 -19.96
N ARG A 114 -6.62 -26.72 -19.45
CA ARG A 114 -6.25 -26.38 -18.08
C ARG A 114 -5.25 -25.24 -18.07
N ALA A 115 -5.49 -24.22 -17.25
CA ALA A 115 -4.58 -23.09 -17.12
C ALA A 115 -4.41 -22.69 -15.65
N PRO A 116 -3.23 -22.19 -15.23
CA PRO A 116 -3.04 -21.64 -13.91
C PRO A 116 -3.80 -20.32 -13.78
N VAL A 117 -4.38 -20.11 -12.60
CA VAL A 117 -5.05 -18.86 -12.24
C VAL A 117 -4.17 -18.15 -11.21
N ALA A 118 -3.81 -16.91 -11.53
CA ALA A 118 -3.17 -16.02 -10.59
C ALA A 118 -4.12 -14.89 -10.22
N TRP A 119 -3.89 -14.29 -9.05
CA TRP A 119 -4.50 -13.02 -8.67
C TRP A 119 -3.46 -11.92 -8.78
N LEU A 120 -3.75 -10.95 -9.63
CA LEU A 120 -2.94 -9.77 -9.86
C LEU A 120 -3.31 -8.69 -8.83
N GLU A 121 -2.33 -8.31 -8.03
CA GLU A 121 -2.45 -7.12 -7.18
C GLU A 121 -2.60 -5.87 -8.05
N HIS A 122 -3.40 -4.91 -7.59
CA HIS A 122 -3.75 -3.73 -8.35
C HIS A 122 -2.53 -2.91 -8.80
N ASP A 123 -2.31 -2.81 -10.11
CA ASP A 123 -1.23 -2.02 -10.70
C ASP A 123 -1.62 -1.40 -12.05
N ARG A 124 -0.70 -0.64 -12.66
CA ARG A 124 -0.92 0.02 -13.96
C ARG A 124 -0.86 -1.00 -15.11
N LEU A 125 -1.75 -0.82 -16.08
CA LEU A 125 -1.74 -1.49 -17.38
C LEU A 125 -0.44 -1.19 -18.14
N THR A 126 0.02 -2.13 -18.95
CA THR A 126 1.18 -1.91 -19.82
C THR A 126 0.75 -1.41 -21.19
N VAL A 127 1.61 -0.64 -21.85
CA VAL A 127 1.44 -0.31 -23.27
C VAL A 127 1.18 -1.58 -24.09
N GLY A 128 0.24 -1.49 -25.02
CA GLY A 128 -0.18 -2.60 -25.86
C GLY A 128 -1.23 -3.53 -25.22
N SER A 129 -1.78 -3.17 -24.05
CA SER A 129 -2.98 -3.84 -23.54
C SER A 129 -4.13 -3.66 -24.54
N ARG A 130 -4.93 -4.72 -24.75
CA ARG A 130 -6.02 -4.73 -25.73
C ARG A 130 -7.30 -5.23 -25.11
N LEU A 131 -8.39 -4.55 -25.37
CA LEU A 131 -9.73 -4.97 -24.98
C LEU A 131 -10.45 -5.57 -26.19
N TRP A 132 -10.93 -6.79 -26.04
CA TRP A 132 -11.62 -7.56 -27.07
C TRP A 132 -13.05 -7.87 -26.62
N ARG A 133 -14.01 -7.85 -27.54
CA ARG A 133 -15.38 -8.29 -27.30
C ARG A 133 -15.67 -9.58 -28.04
N PHE A 134 -15.96 -10.63 -27.30
CA PHE A 134 -16.45 -11.88 -27.84
C PHE A 134 -17.97 -11.84 -27.90
N LEU A 135 -18.53 -12.21 -29.06
CA LEU A 135 -19.97 -12.20 -29.31
C LEU A 135 -20.48 -13.65 -29.45
N PRO A 136 -21.67 -13.97 -28.93
CA PRO A 136 -22.24 -15.32 -29.07
C PRO A 136 -22.40 -15.72 -30.55
N GLY A 137 -21.82 -16.85 -30.92
CA GLY A 137 -21.93 -17.41 -32.28
C GLY A 137 -20.99 -16.80 -33.33
N GLU A 138 -20.25 -15.75 -33.00
CA GLU A 138 -19.26 -15.14 -33.90
C GLU A 138 -17.91 -15.82 -33.78
N ALA A 139 -17.22 -16.01 -34.91
CA ALA A 139 -15.92 -16.68 -34.95
C ALA A 139 -14.78 -15.79 -34.44
N GLU A 140 -14.85 -14.48 -34.73
CA GLU A 140 -13.81 -13.51 -34.44
C GLU A 140 -14.29 -12.46 -33.43
N PRO A 141 -13.48 -12.12 -32.42
CA PRO A 141 -13.82 -11.04 -31.49
C PRO A 141 -13.62 -9.66 -32.13
N VAL A 142 -14.35 -8.67 -31.61
CA VAL A 142 -14.20 -7.26 -32.00
C VAL A 142 -13.11 -6.61 -31.15
N HIS A 143 -12.13 -5.96 -31.78
CA HIS A 143 -11.13 -5.17 -31.06
C HIS A 143 -11.74 -3.83 -30.62
N LEU A 144 -11.95 -3.64 -29.32
CA LEU A 144 -12.62 -2.44 -28.79
C LEU A 144 -11.66 -1.30 -28.50
N GLY A 145 -10.44 -1.59 -28.06
CA GLY A 145 -9.47 -0.54 -27.76
C GLY A 145 -8.08 -1.02 -27.41
N THR A 146 -7.13 -0.12 -27.57
CA THR A 146 -5.71 -0.33 -27.26
C THR A 146 -5.25 0.71 -26.23
N TYR A 147 -4.54 0.27 -25.19
CA TYR A 147 -3.91 1.16 -24.22
C TYR A 147 -2.49 1.52 -24.65
N HIS A 148 -2.21 2.81 -24.70
CA HIS A 148 -0.94 3.39 -25.18
C HIS A 148 -0.11 4.01 -24.05
N GLY A 149 -0.36 3.60 -22.81
CA GLY A 149 0.38 4.09 -21.64
C GLY A 149 -0.26 5.33 -21.00
N PRO A 150 0.26 5.79 -19.84
CA PRO A 150 -0.32 6.86 -19.04
C PRO A 150 -0.33 8.23 -19.76
N ALA A 151 0.55 8.44 -20.74
CA ALA A 151 0.56 9.66 -21.54
C ALA A 151 -0.60 9.69 -22.55
N PHE A 152 -0.86 8.59 -23.25
CA PHE A 152 -1.77 8.56 -24.39
C PHE A 152 -3.13 7.92 -24.05
N GLY A 153 -3.19 7.12 -23.00
CA GLY A 153 -4.42 6.50 -22.51
C GLY A 153 -4.96 5.42 -23.44
N TRP A 154 -6.27 5.26 -23.44
CA TRP A 154 -6.99 4.29 -24.25
C TRP A 154 -7.42 4.89 -25.58
N GLN A 155 -7.07 4.24 -26.69
CA GLN A 155 -7.66 4.48 -28.00
C GLN A 155 -8.92 3.61 -28.15
N ASN A 156 -10.07 4.22 -28.39
CA ASN A 156 -11.36 3.55 -28.51
C ASN A 156 -11.74 3.29 -29.97
N HIS A 157 -11.48 2.07 -30.44
CA HIS A 157 -11.75 1.64 -31.82
C HIS A 157 -13.25 1.59 -32.15
N ALA A 158 -14.11 1.47 -31.14
CA ALA A 158 -15.56 1.52 -31.33
C ALA A 158 -16.12 2.94 -31.43
N ALA A 159 -15.33 3.96 -31.12
CA ALA A 159 -15.73 5.37 -31.11
C ALA A 159 -14.85 6.22 -32.04
N GLY A 160 -14.46 5.69 -33.20
CA GLY A 160 -13.67 6.43 -34.19
C GLY A 160 -12.26 6.78 -33.71
N ASP A 161 -11.65 5.89 -32.91
CA ASP A 161 -10.28 6.03 -32.40
C ASP A 161 -10.04 7.21 -31.47
N LEU A 162 -11.09 7.67 -30.77
CA LEU A 162 -10.96 8.68 -29.73
C LEU A 162 -10.07 8.20 -28.59
N PHE A 163 -9.23 9.10 -28.07
CA PHE A 163 -8.37 8.85 -26.92
C PHE A 163 -9.00 9.31 -25.61
N ALA A 164 -8.84 8.51 -24.56
CA ALA A 164 -9.24 8.84 -23.20
C ALA A 164 -8.11 8.56 -22.21
N THR A 165 -7.80 9.54 -21.35
CA THR A 165 -6.77 9.43 -20.31
C THR A 165 -7.35 9.66 -18.93
N ALA A 166 -6.84 8.92 -17.95
CA ALA A 166 -7.01 9.22 -16.54
C ALA A 166 -5.75 9.90 -16.00
N LEU A 167 -5.91 10.67 -14.92
CA LEU A 167 -4.77 11.22 -14.18
C LEU A 167 -3.91 10.08 -13.63
N PRO A 168 -2.63 9.96 -14.05
CA PRO A 168 -1.80 8.85 -13.62
C PRO A 168 -1.35 9.07 -12.18
N SER A 169 -1.74 8.17 -11.28
CA SER A 169 -1.25 8.17 -9.90
C SER A 169 0.22 7.75 -9.86
N LYS A 170 1.01 8.34 -8.96
CA LYS A 170 2.39 7.91 -8.68
C LYS A 170 2.45 6.73 -7.71
N LEU A 171 1.31 6.27 -7.19
CA LEU A 171 1.22 5.14 -6.25
C LEU A 171 1.09 3.77 -6.96
N VAL A 172 0.98 3.78 -8.30
CA VAL A 172 0.92 2.59 -9.16
C VAL A 172 1.72 2.83 -10.44
N GLY A 173 2.21 1.75 -11.06
CA GLY A 173 3.07 1.83 -12.23
C GLY A 173 4.45 2.42 -11.95
N TYR A 174 5.15 2.79 -13.02
CA TYR A 174 6.48 3.36 -12.93
C TYR A 174 6.45 4.83 -12.49
N VAL A 175 7.46 5.19 -11.72
CA VAL A 175 7.82 6.54 -11.30
C VAL A 175 9.28 6.76 -11.66
N ALA A 176 9.55 7.89 -12.31
CA ALA A 176 10.90 8.32 -12.64
C ALA A 176 11.23 9.62 -11.89
N ARG A 177 12.43 9.72 -11.34
CA ARG A 177 12.99 10.97 -10.82
C ARG A 177 13.94 11.58 -11.83
N VAL A 178 13.66 12.82 -12.22
CA VAL A 178 14.43 13.59 -13.21
C VAL A 178 14.48 15.04 -12.72
N ASP A 179 15.68 15.62 -12.64
CA ASP A 179 15.94 16.96 -12.12
C ASP A 179 15.35 17.17 -10.72
N GLY A 180 15.53 16.17 -9.84
CA GLY A 180 14.99 16.17 -8.47
C GLY A 180 13.45 16.08 -8.34
N LYS A 181 12.70 16.01 -9.45
CA LYS A 181 11.23 15.89 -9.46
C LYS A 181 10.80 14.47 -9.84
N THR A 182 9.72 13.99 -9.21
CA THR A 182 9.12 12.70 -9.55
C THR A 182 8.00 12.84 -10.57
N TRP A 183 7.91 11.89 -11.48
CA TRP A 183 6.90 11.85 -12.54
C TRP A 183 6.29 10.45 -12.61
N ALA A 184 4.99 10.37 -12.85
CA ALA A 184 4.44 9.10 -13.34
C ALA A 184 5.07 8.81 -14.70
N ALA A 185 5.38 7.54 -14.95
CA ALA A 185 6.13 7.16 -16.13
C ALA A 185 5.60 5.89 -16.78
N ASP A 186 5.98 5.73 -18.04
CA ASP A 186 6.01 4.47 -18.76
C ASP A 186 7.42 4.16 -19.25
N VAL A 187 7.72 2.88 -19.40
CA VAL A 187 9.07 2.42 -19.70
C VAL A 187 9.04 1.50 -20.89
N ARG A 188 9.77 1.89 -21.94
CA ARG A 188 10.06 1.02 -23.08
C ARG A 188 11.36 0.28 -22.84
N LEU A 189 11.32 -1.04 -22.95
CA LEU A 189 12.50 -1.89 -22.91
C LEU A 189 13.15 -1.96 -24.30
N ASP A 190 14.47 -2.12 -24.36
CA ASP A 190 15.17 -2.58 -25.56
C ASP A 190 15.12 -4.12 -25.70
N ASP A 191 15.78 -4.65 -26.72
CA ASP A 191 15.81 -6.09 -27.03
C ASP A 191 16.50 -6.93 -25.94
N ASP A 192 17.39 -6.31 -25.16
CA ASP A 192 18.08 -6.94 -24.02
C ASP A 192 17.26 -6.84 -22.72
N GLY A 193 16.09 -6.18 -22.77
CA GLY A 193 15.19 -5.99 -21.65
C GLY A 193 15.57 -4.82 -20.74
N ALA A 194 16.55 -3.99 -21.13
CA ALA A 194 16.93 -2.82 -20.37
C ALA A 194 16.01 -1.62 -20.70
N PRO A 195 15.76 -0.70 -19.75
CA PRO A 195 15.01 0.50 -20.04
C PRO A 195 15.76 1.36 -21.06
N SER A 196 15.13 1.67 -22.18
CA SER A 196 15.71 2.49 -23.25
C SER A 196 15.12 3.90 -23.28
N VAL A 197 13.78 3.99 -23.26
CA VAL A 197 13.05 5.27 -23.27
C VAL A 197 12.05 5.29 -22.13
N ILE A 198 12.06 6.39 -21.39
CA ILE A 198 11.12 6.65 -20.30
C ILE A 198 10.22 7.80 -20.75
N THR A 199 8.91 7.57 -20.77
CA THR A 199 7.92 8.61 -21.06
C THR A 199 7.40 9.15 -19.74
N LEU A 200 7.82 10.36 -19.38
CA LEU A 200 7.35 11.11 -18.21
C LEU A 200 5.98 11.71 -18.52
N VAL A 201 5.09 11.74 -17.53
CA VAL A 201 3.72 12.25 -17.70
C VAL A 201 3.41 13.29 -16.64
N SER A 202 2.80 14.40 -17.07
CA SER A 202 2.24 15.45 -16.23
C SER A 202 0.80 15.76 -16.64
N PRO A 203 -0.10 16.00 -15.68
CA PRO A 203 -1.45 16.46 -15.98
C PRO A 203 -1.58 17.98 -16.11
N THR A 204 -0.52 18.74 -15.80
CA THR A 204 -0.57 20.21 -15.76
C THR A 204 0.22 20.85 -16.88
N LYS A 205 -0.28 22.00 -17.35
CA LYS A 205 0.36 22.82 -18.39
C LYS A 205 1.73 23.35 -17.98
N ASP A 206 1.96 23.58 -16.68
CA ASP A 206 3.24 24.07 -16.17
C ASP A 206 4.43 23.18 -16.54
N ALA A 207 4.19 21.91 -16.91
CA ALA A 207 5.23 21.02 -17.42
C ALA A 207 5.78 21.44 -18.80
N GLU A 208 5.08 22.30 -19.55
CA GLU A 208 5.55 22.89 -20.80
C GLU A 208 6.88 23.62 -20.61
N GLU A 209 7.04 24.32 -19.47
CA GLU A 209 8.28 25.03 -19.10
C GLU A 209 9.46 24.08 -18.89
N LEU A 210 9.18 22.79 -18.64
CA LEU A 210 10.17 21.72 -18.46
C LEU A 210 10.41 20.92 -19.75
N GLY A 211 9.86 21.38 -20.87
CA GLY A 211 10.00 20.77 -22.20
C GLY A 211 9.06 19.60 -22.45
N PHE A 212 7.94 19.50 -21.74
CA PHE A 212 6.88 18.54 -22.07
C PHE A 212 6.03 19.07 -23.22
N THR A 213 5.47 18.17 -24.02
CA THR A 213 4.53 18.49 -25.10
C THR A 213 3.15 17.93 -24.81
N MET A 214 2.11 18.68 -25.20
CA MET A 214 0.72 18.22 -25.04
C MET A 214 0.44 17.10 -26.04
N THR A 215 -0.11 15.99 -25.54
CA THR A 215 -0.56 14.85 -26.35
C THR A 215 -1.97 15.10 -26.89
N GLU A 216 -2.37 14.37 -27.93
CA GLU A 216 -3.75 14.38 -28.42
C GLU A 216 -4.77 13.94 -27.36
N ALA A 217 -4.31 13.18 -26.37
CA ALA A 217 -5.11 12.72 -25.25
C ALA A 217 -5.21 13.72 -24.08
N GLY A 218 -4.65 14.94 -24.24
CA GLY A 218 -4.79 16.04 -23.29
C GLY A 218 -3.86 16.00 -22.08
N THR A 219 -2.91 15.07 -22.03
CA THR A 219 -1.83 15.05 -21.02
C THR A 219 -0.56 15.70 -21.57
N TRP A 220 0.39 16.03 -20.70
CA TRP A 220 1.72 16.50 -21.09
C TRP A 220 2.73 15.38 -20.94
N ALA A 221 3.54 15.14 -21.97
CA ALA A 221 4.52 14.07 -21.98
C ALA A 221 5.91 14.55 -22.39
N LYS A 222 6.94 13.92 -21.83
CA LYS A 222 8.34 14.12 -22.23
C LYS A 222 9.04 12.77 -22.27
N GLN A 223 9.70 12.47 -23.39
CA GLN A 223 10.55 11.29 -23.48
C GLN A 223 11.97 11.66 -23.09
N VAL A 224 12.56 10.83 -22.23
CA VAL A 224 13.96 10.93 -21.80
C VAL A 224 14.63 9.58 -22.00
N VAL A 225 15.94 9.59 -22.20
CA VAL A 225 16.73 8.35 -22.25
C VAL A 225 17.03 7.87 -20.82
N ARG A 226 17.28 6.57 -20.64
CA ARG A 226 17.54 6.01 -19.32
C ARG A 226 18.68 6.70 -18.56
N SER A 227 19.72 7.18 -19.23
CA SER A 227 20.85 7.87 -18.57
C SER A 227 20.50 9.22 -17.95
N GLU A 228 19.38 9.83 -18.34
CA GLU A 228 18.88 11.10 -17.79
C GLU A 228 18.00 10.88 -16.54
N VAL A 229 17.69 9.62 -16.20
CA VAL A 229 16.82 9.27 -15.07
C VAL A 229 17.64 8.92 -13.85
N GLU A 230 17.49 9.72 -12.79
CA GLU A 230 18.17 9.51 -11.50
C GLU A 230 17.68 8.24 -10.80
N GLU A 231 16.37 8.07 -10.74
CA GLU A 231 15.71 6.91 -10.12
C GLU A 231 14.55 6.42 -10.98
N LEU A 232 14.42 5.10 -11.14
CA LEU A 232 13.31 4.45 -11.82
C LEU A 232 12.79 3.31 -10.95
N PHE A 233 11.58 3.45 -10.43
CA PHE A 233 10.98 2.50 -9.50
C PHE A 233 9.46 2.44 -9.67
N ALA A 234 8.80 1.48 -9.03
CA ALA A 234 7.36 1.51 -8.78
C ALA A 234 7.11 1.77 -7.31
N MET A 235 6.13 2.62 -7.00
CA MET A 235 5.73 2.86 -5.62
C MET A 235 4.79 1.74 -5.17
N HIS A 236 5.00 1.26 -3.94
CA HIS A 236 4.10 0.35 -3.26
C HIS A 236 3.79 0.92 -1.87
N ALA A 237 2.68 1.66 -1.80
CA ALA A 237 2.17 2.22 -0.55
C ALA A 237 1.20 1.23 0.09
N THR A 238 1.54 0.72 1.27
CA THR A 238 0.65 -0.13 2.08
C THR A 238 0.21 0.60 3.32
N ALA A 239 -0.95 0.23 3.86
CA ALA A 239 -1.50 0.78 5.09
C ALA A 239 -2.43 -0.24 5.74
N ARG A 240 -3.02 0.14 6.88
CA ARG A 240 -4.20 -0.50 7.46
C ARG A 240 -5.36 0.48 7.49
N TRP A 241 -6.52 0.01 7.07
CA TRP A 241 -7.79 0.72 7.21
C TRP A 241 -8.74 -0.14 8.04
N ASN A 242 -9.11 0.36 9.24
CA ASN A 242 -9.90 -0.41 10.22
C ASN A 242 -9.34 -1.82 10.47
N GLY A 243 -8.02 -1.93 10.58
CA GLY A 243 -7.35 -3.22 10.77
C GLY A 243 -7.21 -4.07 9.49
N VAL A 244 -7.88 -3.77 8.39
CA VAL A 244 -7.70 -4.48 7.11
C VAL A 244 -6.41 -4.04 6.44
N PRO A 245 -5.50 -4.95 6.04
CA PRO A 245 -4.32 -4.58 5.27
C PRO A 245 -4.74 -4.16 3.86
N VAL A 246 -4.28 -2.98 3.44
CA VAL A 246 -4.63 -2.36 2.16
C VAL A 246 -3.40 -1.82 1.45
N ARG A 247 -3.49 -1.72 0.13
CA ARG A 247 -2.60 -0.89 -0.70
C ARG A 247 -3.31 0.42 -1.00
N VAL A 248 -2.58 1.53 -0.92
CA VAL A 248 -3.05 2.81 -1.45
C VAL A 248 -2.67 2.86 -2.91
N VAL A 249 -3.66 2.98 -3.78
CA VAL A 249 -3.48 2.89 -5.25
C VAL A 249 -3.75 4.22 -5.95
N ASP A 250 -4.37 5.15 -5.24
CA ASP A 250 -4.53 6.53 -5.66
C ASP A 250 -4.73 7.42 -4.45
N ASP A 251 -4.43 8.70 -4.60
CA ASP A 251 -4.79 9.71 -3.64
C ASP A 251 -5.08 11.04 -4.34
N GLN A 252 -6.05 11.77 -3.81
CA GLN A 252 -6.49 13.04 -4.35
C GLN A 252 -6.71 14.01 -3.19
N VAL A 253 -6.36 15.26 -3.42
CA VAL A 253 -6.66 16.37 -2.52
C VAL A 253 -7.76 17.18 -3.20
N ASP A 254 -8.91 17.33 -2.53
CA ASP A 254 -9.99 18.17 -3.05
C ASP A 254 -9.69 19.68 -2.86
N LYS A 255 -10.61 20.52 -3.33
CA LYS A 255 -10.42 21.99 -3.31
C LYS A 255 -10.38 22.53 -1.89
N GLU A 256 -11.00 21.84 -0.94
CA GLU A 256 -10.99 22.15 0.49
C GLU A 256 -9.71 21.66 1.19
N GLY A 257 -8.77 21.03 0.48
CA GLY A 257 -7.54 20.49 1.04
C GLY A 257 -7.71 19.12 1.71
N THR A 258 -8.88 18.50 1.60
CA THR A 258 -9.13 17.17 2.18
C THR A 258 -8.49 16.12 1.30
N ARG A 259 -7.56 15.35 1.87
CA ARG A 259 -6.90 14.24 1.18
C ARG A 259 -7.72 12.97 1.31
N ARG A 260 -8.08 12.38 0.18
CA ARG A 260 -8.78 11.09 0.07
C ARG A 260 -7.87 10.07 -0.60
N ALA A 261 -7.87 8.85 -0.08
CA ALA A 261 -7.13 7.73 -0.63
C ALA A 261 -8.09 6.74 -1.29
N ARG A 262 -7.74 6.26 -2.48
CA ARG A 262 -8.30 5.02 -3.03
C ARG A 262 -7.48 3.86 -2.48
N ILE A 263 -8.12 2.99 -1.71
CA ILE A 263 -7.51 1.80 -1.13
C ILE A 263 -8.01 0.54 -1.83
N PHE A 264 -7.11 -0.43 -1.93
CA PHE A 264 -7.33 -1.77 -2.46
C PHE A 264 -6.97 -2.79 -1.37
N SER A 265 -7.86 -3.72 -1.06
CA SER A 265 -7.59 -4.72 -0.03
C SER A 265 -6.59 -5.78 -0.51
N ILE A 266 -5.57 -6.01 0.31
CA ILE A 266 -4.60 -7.10 0.11
C ILE A 266 -4.84 -8.24 1.11
N ALA A 267 -5.96 -8.21 1.85
CA ALA A 267 -6.30 -9.24 2.83
C ALA A 267 -6.63 -10.60 2.21
N ARG A 268 -7.07 -10.62 0.95
CA ARG A 268 -7.45 -11.83 0.19
C ARG A 268 -8.51 -12.70 0.90
N ASP A 269 -9.33 -12.06 1.71
CA ASP A 269 -10.37 -12.69 2.51
C ASP A 269 -11.70 -11.97 2.31
N ALA A 270 -12.62 -12.60 1.58
CA ALA A 270 -13.93 -12.05 1.27
C ALA A 270 -14.77 -11.80 2.53
N ASN A 271 -14.64 -12.61 3.58
CA ASN A 271 -15.35 -12.37 4.84
C ASN A 271 -14.85 -11.10 5.51
N VAL A 272 -13.53 -10.91 5.58
CA VAL A 272 -12.94 -9.67 6.11
C VAL A 272 -13.40 -8.47 5.28
N ASN A 273 -13.29 -8.53 3.97
CA ASN A 273 -13.60 -7.41 3.09
C ASN A 273 -15.07 -7.01 3.12
N GLU A 274 -15.98 -7.99 3.02
CA GLU A 274 -17.43 -7.74 3.04
C GLU A 274 -17.90 -7.25 4.42
N ARG A 275 -17.35 -7.77 5.53
CA ARG A 275 -17.65 -7.25 6.88
C ARG A 275 -17.26 -5.78 7.04
N HIS A 276 -16.15 -5.35 6.43
CA HIS A 276 -15.69 -3.96 6.45
C HIS A 276 -16.37 -3.08 5.40
N LYS A 277 -17.33 -3.62 4.63
CA LYS A 277 -18.08 -2.89 3.60
C LYS A 277 -17.14 -2.21 2.60
N LEU A 278 -16.14 -2.94 2.13
CA LEU A 278 -15.39 -2.57 0.93
C LEU A 278 -16.26 -2.85 -0.30
N ASP A 279 -16.11 -2.03 -1.34
CA ASP A 279 -16.82 -2.18 -2.60
C ASP A 279 -16.20 -3.33 -3.38
N LYS A 280 -16.98 -4.40 -3.63
CA LYS A 280 -16.55 -5.51 -4.48
C LYS A 280 -16.69 -5.11 -5.94
N LEU A 281 -15.57 -4.97 -6.65
CA LEU A 281 -15.56 -4.58 -8.07
C LEU A 281 -15.47 -5.79 -9.02
N ASP A 282 -14.83 -6.86 -8.56
CA ASP A 282 -14.60 -8.12 -9.26
C ASP A 282 -14.42 -9.23 -8.19
N PRO A 283 -14.49 -10.54 -8.51
CA PRO A 283 -14.09 -11.58 -7.58
C PRO A 283 -12.67 -11.33 -7.04
N ALA A 284 -12.51 -11.40 -5.72
CA ALA A 284 -11.29 -11.09 -4.99
C ALA A 284 -10.74 -9.65 -5.18
N VAL A 285 -11.51 -8.71 -5.73
CA VAL A 285 -11.12 -7.30 -5.86
C VAL A 285 -12.06 -6.43 -5.04
N TYR A 286 -11.51 -5.84 -3.98
CA TYR A 286 -12.24 -5.00 -3.04
C TYR A 286 -11.52 -3.67 -2.87
N GLU A 287 -12.25 -2.58 -3.07
CA GLU A 287 -11.71 -1.23 -2.98
C GLU A 287 -12.61 -0.32 -2.16
N LYS A 288 -12.07 0.85 -1.77
CA LYS A 288 -12.87 1.93 -1.21
C LYS A 288 -12.15 3.25 -1.35
N THR A 289 -12.90 4.34 -1.38
CA THR A 289 -12.34 5.68 -1.18
C THR A 289 -12.56 6.09 0.27
N VAL A 290 -11.47 6.42 0.96
CA VAL A 290 -11.44 6.73 2.39
C VAL A 290 -10.72 8.05 2.63
N LEU A 291 -10.89 8.65 3.80
CA LEU A 291 -10.06 9.80 4.18
C LEU A 291 -8.64 9.31 4.47
N TRP A 292 -7.63 10.11 4.10
CA TRP A 292 -6.23 9.75 4.34
C TRP A 292 -5.94 9.51 5.83
N GLU A 293 -6.56 10.29 6.71
CA GLU A 293 -6.42 10.19 8.17
C GLU A 293 -6.99 8.89 8.78
N GLU A 294 -7.84 8.16 8.06
CA GLU A 294 -8.32 6.84 8.47
C GLU A 294 -7.27 5.74 8.25
N LEU A 295 -6.19 6.04 7.52
CA LEU A 295 -5.11 5.10 7.26
C LEU A 295 -4.10 5.11 8.40
N THR A 296 -3.76 3.92 8.85
CA THR A 296 -2.73 3.68 9.88
C THR A 296 -1.60 2.84 9.28
N ASP A 297 -0.44 2.83 9.92
CA ASP A 297 0.72 2.04 9.49
C ASP A 297 1.09 2.24 8.01
N VAL A 298 1.02 3.48 7.52
CA VAL A 298 1.34 3.78 6.11
C VAL A 298 2.83 3.57 5.88
N VAL A 299 3.17 2.66 4.97
CA VAL A 299 4.53 2.33 4.57
C VAL A 299 4.67 2.50 3.08
N TYR A 300 5.63 3.32 2.68
CA TYR A 300 6.02 3.49 1.28
C TYR A 300 7.24 2.62 0.99
N ALA A 301 7.13 1.78 -0.03
CA ALA A 301 8.25 1.02 -0.55
C ALA A 301 8.48 1.37 -2.02
N GLN A 302 9.70 1.78 -2.35
CA GLN A 302 10.15 1.83 -3.74
C GLN A 302 10.54 0.40 -4.16
N ARG A 303 10.00 -0.05 -5.29
CA ARG A 303 10.30 -1.35 -5.88
C ARG A 303 11.02 -1.16 -7.20
N VAL A 304 12.22 -1.73 -7.30
CA VAL A 304 13.00 -1.70 -8.52
C VAL A 304 13.02 -3.11 -9.11
N PRO A 305 12.51 -3.30 -10.34
CA PRO A 305 12.65 -4.55 -11.06
C PRO A 305 14.11 -5.03 -11.13
N LYS A 306 14.34 -6.30 -10.77
CA LYS A 306 15.68 -6.92 -10.82
C LYS A 306 16.34 -6.80 -12.19
N LEU A 307 15.53 -6.81 -13.26
CA LEU A 307 15.97 -6.72 -14.64
C LEU A 307 16.88 -5.51 -14.92
N TRP A 308 16.72 -4.43 -14.16
CA TRP A 308 17.47 -3.19 -14.35
C TRP A 308 17.95 -2.56 -13.04
N ALA A 309 17.90 -3.32 -11.94
CA ALA A 309 18.37 -2.86 -10.64
C ALA A 309 19.90 -2.76 -10.64
N THR A 310 20.44 -1.74 -9.97
CA THR A 310 21.89 -1.66 -9.77
C THR A 310 22.36 -2.75 -8.80
N SER A 311 23.65 -3.10 -8.81
CA SER A 311 24.22 -4.07 -7.86
C SER A 311 23.94 -3.69 -6.41
N GLU A 312 24.07 -2.40 -6.08
CA GLU A 312 23.75 -1.87 -4.73
C GLU A 312 22.27 -2.09 -4.37
N GLN A 313 21.35 -1.87 -5.31
CA GLN A 313 19.92 -2.10 -5.10
C GLN A 313 19.59 -3.59 -4.95
N LEU A 314 20.28 -4.46 -5.69
CA LEU A 314 20.14 -5.91 -5.55
C LEU A 314 20.65 -6.38 -4.18
N GLU A 315 21.83 -5.92 -3.74
CA GLU A 315 22.40 -6.23 -2.43
C GLU A 315 21.49 -5.80 -1.27
N LYS A 316 21.00 -4.55 -1.30
CA LYS A 316 20.01 -4.05 -0.32
C LYS A 316 18.72 -4.87 -0.35
N GLY A 317 18.27 -5.26 -1.55
CA GLY A 317 17.10 -6.12 -1.71
C GLY A 317 17.30 -7.50 -1.09
N GLU A 318 18.47 -8.12 -1.29
CA GLU A 318 18.82 -9.43 -0.73
C GLU A 318 19.02 -9.39 0.79
N GLU A 319 19.61 -8.32 1.33
CA GLU A 319 19.71 -8.08 2.77
C GLU A 319 18.31 -7.97 3.39
N TYR A 320 17.42 -7.15 2.81
CA TYR A 320 16.04 -7.04 3.27
C TYR A 320 15.29 -8.38 3.24
N GLN A 321 15.48 -9.21 2.19
CA GLN A 321 14.86 -10.53 2.14
C GLN A 321 15.45 -11.50 3.16
N ARG A 322 16.77 -11.44 3.42
CA ARG A 322 17.43 -12.25 4.47
C ARG A 322 16.92 -11.87 5.84
N ASP A 323 16.81 -10.57 6.15
CA ASP A 323 16.28 -10.09 7.42
C ASP A 323 14.80 -10.47 7.60
N ARG A 324 14.01 -10.36 6.53
CA ARG A 324 12.61 -10.79 6.52
C ARG A 324 12.48 -12.30 6.73
N ALA A 325 13.30 -13.11 6.07
CA ALA A 325 13.30 -14.56 6.20
C ALA A 325 13.78 -15.00 7.58
N ALA A 326 14.82 -14.35 8.13
CA ALA A 326 15.32 -14.58 9.48
C ALA A 326 14.26 -14.21 10.53
N SER A 327 13.57 -13.08 10.35
CA SER A 327 12.44 -12.68 11.20
C SER A 327 11.30 -13.71 11.15
N ALA A 328 10.94 -14.19 9.96
CA ALA A 328 9.92 -15.24 9.79
C ALA A 328 10.34 -16.59 10.38
N ALA A 329 11.61 -16.97 10.27
CA ALA A 329 12.17 -18.22 10.79
C ALA A 329 12.37 -18.20 12.31
N ALA A 330 12.64 -17.03 12.90
CA ALA A 330 12.80 -16.83 14.34
C ALA A 330 11.47 -16.89 15.12
N GLY A 331 10.37 -17.33 14.49
CA GLY A 331 9.06 -17.42 15.13
C GLY A 331 8.43 -16.07 15.46
N LYS A 332 8.94 -14.96 14.92
CA LYS A 332 8.17 -13.71 14.86
C LYS A 332 7.09 -13.93 13.80
N PRO A 333 5.80 -13.81 14.14
CA PRO A 333 4.75 -14.41 13.33
C PRO A 333 4.75 -13.83 11.91
N SER A 334 5.04 -14.72 10.95
CA SER A 334 4.53 -14.60 9.60
C SER A 334 3.01 -14.75 9.67
N LEU A 335 2.28 -13.84 9.01
CA LEU A 335 0.82 -13.77 8.98
C LEU A 335 0.21 -15.09 8.46
N ALA A 336 -0.10 -16.01 9.37
CA ALA A 336 -1.08 -17.08 9.25
C ALA A 336 -1.91 -17.10 10.54
N PRO A 337 -3.21 -17.46 10.49
CA PRO A 337 -4.19 -16.99 11.46
C PRO A 337 -4.07 -17.71 12.82
N HIS A 338 -4.07 -16.87 13.86
CA HIS A 338 -4.46 -17.12 15.25
C HIS A 338 -4.22 -18.51 15.86
N SER A 339 -3.23 -18.60 16.75
CA SER A 339 -3.35 -19.41 17.96
C SER A 339 -3.12 -18.52 19.18
N ALA A 340 -4.13 -18.46 20.07
CA ALA A 340 -4.13 -17.61 21.27
C ALA A 340 -3.31 -18.24 22.41
N PRO A 341 -2.52 -17.46 23.20
CA PRO A 341 -1.96 -17.94 24.46
C PRO A 341 -2.78 -17.48 25.69
N ARG A 342 -2.84 -18.36 26.70
CA ARG A 342 -3.50 -18.17 28.00
C ARG A 342 -2.69 -17.28 28.95
N ALA A 343 -3.41 -16.58 29.82
CA ALA A 343 -2.90 -15.65 30.84
C ALA A 343 -2.08 -16.32 31.96
N GLY A 344 -0.90 -15.75 32.22
CA GLY A 344 -0.06 -15.93 33.41
C GLY A 344 0.87 -14.72 33.52
N ALA A 345 1.03 -14.18 34.73
CA ALA A 345 1.69 -12.89 35.00
C ALA A 345 2.95 -12.64 34.15
N THR A 346 2.90 -11.61 33.31
CA THR A 346 3.92 -11.28 32.31
C THR A 346 5.20 -10.79 32.97
N GLN A 347 6.28 -11.59 32.92
CA GLN A 347 7.63 -11.05 33.03
C GLN A 347 7.91 -10.21 31.76
N VAL A 348 8.07 -8.90 31.93
CA VAL A 348 8.43 -7.99 30.84
C VAL A 348 9.94 -8.10 30.59
N ASN A 349 10.33 -8.82 29.54
CA ASN A 349 11.70 -8.81 29.03
C ASN A 349 11.75 -7.90 27.80
N LEU A 350 12.35 -6.72 27.93
CA LEU A 350 12.65 -5.88 26.76
C LEU A 350 13.83 -6.51 26.02
N GLY A 351 13.55 -7.13 24.88
CA GLY A 351 14.61 -7.61 23.98
C GLY A 351 15.54 -6.46 23.56
N THR A 352 16.84 -6.71 23.57
CA THR A 352 17.80 -5.76 22.98
C THR A 352 17.78 -5.95 21.47
N PRO A 353 17.65 -4.88 20.65
CA PRO A 353 17.72 -5.03 19.21
C PRO A 353 19.06 -5.65 18.80
N GLU A 354 19.02 -6.59 17.86
CA GLU A 354 20.21 -7.33 17.42
C GLU A 354 21.15 -6.34 16.70
N GLY A 355 22.40 -6.23 17.17
CA GLY A 355 23.36 -5.23 16.69
C GLY A 355 23.26 -3.84 17.33
N ALA A 356 22.39 -3.63 18.33
CA ALA A 356 22.31 -2.37 19.05
C ALA A 356 23.54 -2.15 19.95
N ASP A 357 24.23 -1.03 19.74
CA ASP A 357 25.28 -0.56 20.64
C ASP A 357 24.71 0.15 21.88
N GLU A 358 25.59 0.62 22.76
CA GLU A 358 25.20 1.34 23.99
C GLU A 358 24.46 2.66 23.74
N ASN A 359 24.58 3.23 22.53
CA ASN A 359 23.96 4.49 22.15
C ASN A 359 22.57 4.30 21.52
N HIS A 360 22.23 3.08 21.11
CA HIS A 360 20.91 2.77 20.56
C HIS A 360 19.79 3.17 21.54
N PRO A 361 18.75 3.92 21.13
CA PRO A 361 17.73 4.47 22.04
C PRO A 361 17.05 3.42 22.94
N ALA A 362 16.79 2.23 22.42
CA ALA A 362 16.21 1.11 23.19
C ALA A 362 17.16 0.51 24.26
N VAL A 363 18.48 0.70 24.11
CA VAL A 363 19.50 0.29 25.09
C VAL A 363 19.72 1.41 26.10
N ARG A 364 19.95 2.63 25.60
CA ARG A 364 20.21 3.83 26.41
C ARG A 364 19.07 4.17 27.38
N HIS A 365 17.82 4.01 26.95
CA HIS A 365 16.63 4.37 27.74
C HIS A 365 15.83 3.16 28.24
N ARG A 366 16.50 2.01 28.38
CA ARG A 366 15.85 0.75 28.76
C ARG A 366 15.05 0.86 30.06
N LYS A 367 15.62 1.54 31.07
CA LYS A 367 14.99 1.68 32.39
C LYS A 367 13.66 2.44 32.32
N GLU A 368 13.63 3.54 31.59
CA GLU A 368 12.42 4.35 31.38
C GLU A 368 11.39 3.56 30.57
N LEU A 369 11.82 2.88 29.51
CA LEU A 369 10.95 2.04 28.69
C LEU A 369 10.33 0.88 29.49
N GLU A 370 11.07 0.24 30.40
CA GLU A 370 10.52 -0.83 31.27
C GLU A 370 9.41 -0.31 32.19
N VAL A 371 9.59 0.88 32.78
CA VAL A 371 8.57 1.51 33.64
C VAL A 371 7.32 1.84 32.83
N ILE A 372 7.49 2.39 31.63
CA ILE A 372 6.38 2.74 30.73
C ILE A 372 5.62 1.48 30.30
N VAL A 373 6.34 0.44 29.86
CA VAL A 373 5.73 -0.81 29.39
C VAL A 373 4.98 -1.50 30.52
N ARG A 374 5.58 -1.60 31.71
CA ARG A 374 4.90 -2.17 32.88
C ARG A 374 3.65 -1.37 33.23
N GLY A 375 3.73 -0.04 33.22
CA GLY A 375 2.58 0.82 33.50
C GLY A 375 1.43 0.63 32.49
N LEU A 376 1.75 0.40 31.21
CA LEU A 376 0.76 0.09 30.17
C LEU A 376 0.16 -1.31 30.35
N VAL A 377 1.00 -2.33 30.48
CA VAL A 377 0.56 -3.73 30.61
C VAL A 377 -0.28 -3.96 31.88
N ASN A 378 -0.13 -3.14 32.91
CA ASN A 378 -0.96 -3.23 34.12
C ASN A 378 -2.42 -2.81 33.93
N VAL A 379 -2.74 -2.06 32.86
CA VAL A 379 -4.08 -1.50 32.65
C VAL A 379 -4.74 -1.97 31.35
N VAL A 380 -4.06 -2.78 30.54
CA VAL A 380 -4.59 -3.33 29.28
C VAL A 380 -5.60 -4.47 29.54
N PRO A 381 -6.61 -4.64 28.68
CA PRO A 381 -7.54 -5.79 28.73
C PRO A 381 -6.83 -7.12 28.55
N ALA A 382 -7.44 -8.23 28.98
CA ALA A 382 -6.84 -9.56 28.90
C ALA A 382 -6.60 -10.07 27.46
N ASP A 383 -7.42 -9.61 26.51
CA ASP A 383 -7.40 -10.01 25.09
C ASP A 383 -6.70 -8.98 24.20
N TRP A 384 -5.90 -8.09 24.77
CA TRP A 384 -5.17 -7.08 24.01
C TRP A 384 -4.16 -7.70 23.03
N THR A 385 -4.00 -7.05 21.88
CA THR A 385 -3.04 -7.40 20.82
C THR A 385 -1.99 -6.32 20.62
N ARG A 386 -2.27 -5.09 21.05
CA ARG A 386 -1.34 -3.95 21.05
C ARG A 386 -1.76 -2.93 22.10
N ALA A 387 -0.80 -2.32 22.78
CA ALA A 387 -1.01 -1.16 23.65
C ALA A 387 -0.19 -0.01 23.11
N ARG A 388 -0.77 1.18 23.01
CA ARG A 388 -0.12 2.38 22.49
C ARG A 388 -0.23 3.50 23.50
N LEU A 389 0.88 4.18 23.74
CA LEU A 389 0.96 5.44 24.45
C LEU A 389 1.39 6.52 23.47
N VAL A 390 0.66 7.63 23.44
CA VAL A 390 1.04 8.85 22.74
C VAL A 390 1.27 9.92 23.79
N ALA A 391 2.48 10.46 23.82
CA ALA A 391 2.88 11.55 24.67
C ALA A 391 3.16 12.79 23.81
N THR A 392 2.58 13.91 24.19
CA THR A 392 2.80 15.21 23.56
C THR A 392 3.26 16.19 24.62
N MET A 393 4.40 16.84 24.41
CA MET A 393 5.08 17.65 25.44
C MET A 393 5.76 18.89 24.84
N LEU A 394 5.58 20.05 25.47
CA LEU A 394 6.19 21.34 25.15
C LEU A 394 6.22 22.22 26.39
N GLY A 395 7.40 22.69 26.79
CA GLY A 395 7.59 23.58 27.93
C GLY A 395 7.22 22.91 29.26
N THR A 396 6.20 23.43 29.93
CA THR A 396 5.63 22.81 31.13
C THR A 396 4.41 21.95 30.84
N ARG A 397 3.89 21.98 29.60
CA ARG A 397 2.70 21.26 29.18
C ARG A 397 3.04 19.84 28.72
N GLY A 398 2.28 18.87 29.21
CA GLY A 398 2.35 17.47 28.78
C GLY A 398 0.99 16.79 28.76
N GLU A 399 0.68 16.08 27.68
CA GLU A 399 -0.52 15.26 27.53
C GLU A 399 -0.10 13.83 27.18
N ILE A 400 -0.55 12.87 27.98
CA ILE A 400 -0.35 11.43 27.73
C ILE A 400 -1.70 10.80 27.53
N ARG A 401 -1.85 10.05 26.42
CA ARG A 401 -3.02 9.23 26.12
C ARG A 401 -2.55 7.83 25.83
N ALA A 402 -3.31 6.84 26.30
CA ALA A 402 -3.03 5.46 25.98
C ALA A 402 -4.28 4.70 25.57
N GLY A 403 -4.10 3.73 24.70
CA GLY A 403 -5.15 2.86 24.19
C GLY A 403 -4.62 1.43 24.02
N ALA A 404 -5.53 0.47 23.99
CA ALA A 404 -5.22 -0.90 23.62
C ALA A 404 -6.18 -1.40 22.55
N THR A 405 -5.63 -2.14 21.60
CA THR A 405 -6.40 -2.90 20.62
C THR A 405 -6.70 -4.27 21.22
N THR A 406 -7.96 -4.67 21.30
CA THR A 406 -8.40 -6.03 21.71
C THR A 406 -8.29 -7.01 20.54
N ALA A 407 -8.49 -8.31 20.78
CA ALA A 407 -8.34 -9.37 19.78
C ALA A 407 -9.39 -9.28 18.65
N ASP A 408 -10.53 -8.67 18.93
CA ASP A 408 -11.58 -8.35 17.97
C ASP A 408 -11.34 -7.03 17.20
N GLY A 409 -10.21 -6.35 17.48
CA GLY A 409 -9.80 -5.12 16.82
C GLY A 409 -10.39 -3.84 17.43
N THR A 410 -11.11 -3.92 18.54
CA THR A 410 -11.66 -2.74 19.22
C THR A 410 -10.55 -1.94 19.90
N GLU A 411 -10.55 -0.61 19.71
CA GLU A 411 -9.67 0.30 20.45
C GLU A 411 -10.34 0.73 21.76
N VAL A 412 -9.72 0.40 22.89
CA VAL A 412 -10.18 0.83 24.20
C VAL A 412 -9.20 1.83 24.80
N GLY A 413 -9.72 2.96 25.27
CA GLY A 413 -8.92 3.95 25.99
C GLY A 413 -8.47 3.42 27.35
N LEU A 414 -7.17 3.42 27.60
CA LEU A 414 -6.61 2.97 28.87
C LEU A 414 -6.72 4.09 29.91
N GLN A 415 -7.33 3.76 31.04
CA GLN A 415 -7.51 4.66 32.18
C GLN A 415 -6.58 4.24 33.33
N GLY A 416 -6.35 5.17 34.27
CA GLY A 416 -5.57 4.86 35.48
C GLY A 416 -4.06 4.69 35.24
N LEU A 417 -3.50 5.37 34.23
CA LEU A 417 -2.05 5.40 34.01
C LEU A 417 -1.32 5.93 35.25
N GLY A 418 -0.31 5.18 35.70
CA GLY A 418 0.47 5.49 36.91
C GLY A 418 1.29 6.77 36.78
N LYS A 419 1.52 7.45 37.91
CA LYS A 419 2.39 8.64 37.98
C LYS A 419 3.84 8.32 37.62
N ASP A 420 4.30 7.12 37.95
CA ASP A 420 5.62 6.59 37.61
C ASP A 420 5.81 6.43 36.09
N LEU A 421 4.78 5.98 35.37
CA LEU A 421 4.77 5.94 33.91
C LEU A 421 4.89 7.35 33.31
N ALA A 422 4.11 8.31 33.81
CA ALA A 422 4.19 9.69 33.32
C ALA A 422 5.57 10.33 33.57
N GLN A 423 6.16 10.07 34.75
CA GLN A 423 7.52 10.50 35.09
C GLN A 423 8.57 9.85 34.19
N ALA A 424 8.41 8.56 33.87
CA ALA A 424 9.32 7.85 32.98
C ALA A 424 9.27 8.39 31.54
N VAL A 425 8.07 8.76 31.04
CA VAL A 425 7.94 9.42 29.72
C VAL A 425 8.63 10.80 29.73
N ALA A 426 8.43 11.60 30.76
CA ALA A 426 9.08 12.91 30.88
C ALA A 426 10.61 12.77 30.99
N LYS A 427 11.10 11.78 31.74
CA LYS A 427 12.53 11.49 31.83
C LYS A 427 13.10 11.01 30.50
N LEU A 428 12.41 10.10 29.80
CA LEU A 428 12.78 9.65 28.46
C LEU A 428 12.93 10.84 27.52
N ARG A 429 12.00 11.79 27.56
CA ARG A 429 12.06 13.03 26.78
C ARG A 429 13.34 13.79 27.04
N THR A 430 13.59 14.14 28.29
CA THR A 430 14.75 14.93 28.71
C THR A 430 16.06 14.23 28.35
N ASP A 431 16.17 12.94 28.60
CA ASP A 431 17.41 12.18 28.37
C ASP A 431 17.69 11.95 26.88
N SER A 432 16.64 11.92 26.05
CA SER A 432 16.73 11.77 24.59
C SER A 432 16.96 13.10 23.84
N ALA A 433 16.94 14.24 24.53
CA ALA A 433 17.02 15.55 23.91
C ALA A 433 18.38 15.79 23.24
N ASP A 434 18.35 16.24 21.99
CA ASP A 434 19.52 16.63 21.22
C ASP A 434 19.80 18.12 21.38
N ASN A 435 20.32 18.49 22.56
CA ASN A 435 20.54 19.89 22.94
C ASN A 435 21.65 20.51 22.09
N GLY A 436 21.30 21.50 21.26
CA GLY A 436 22.19 22.10 20.25
C GLY A 436 21.93 21.62 18.83
N GLY A 437 21.07 20.60 18.65
CA GLY A 437 20.54 20.17 17.37
C GLY A 437 19.01 20.28 17.37
N LYS A 438 18.32 19.13 17.41
CA LYS A 438 16.85 19.05 17.29
C LYS A 438 16.08 19.30 18.59
N GLY A 439 16.77 19.46 19.72
CA GLY A 439 16.15 19.57 21.05
C GLY A 439 15.37 18.31 21.45
N ALA A 440 14.44 18.45 22.41
CA ALA A 440 13.54 17.38 22.80
C ALA A 440 12.43 17.18 21.77
N TRP A 441 11.92 15.94 21.64
CA TRP A 441 10.75 15.68 20.80
C TRP A 441 9.50 16.37 21.34
N PHE A 442 8.59 16.70 20.44
CA PHE A 442 7.27 17.23 20.76
C PHE A 442 6.21 16.13 20.90
N THR A 443 6.36 15.03 20.15
CA THR A 443 5.50 13.86 20.27
C THR A 443 6.33 12.58 20.34
N ALA A 444 5.97 11.67 21.24
CA ALA A 444 6.48 10.31 21.28
C ALA A 444 5.33 9.31 21.22
N ILE A 445 5.50 8.26 20.43
CA ILE A 445 4.59 7.13 20.32
C ILE A 445 5.33 5.88 20.79
N ILE A 446 4.83 5.27 21.86
CA ILE A 446 5.35 4.03 22.41
C ILE A 446 4.31 2.94 22.16
N SER A 447 4.66 1.92 21.40
CA SER A 447 3.79 0.77 21.14
C SER A 447 4.37 -0.49 21.75
N VAL A 448 3.54 -1.24 22.46
CA VAL A 448 3.85 -2.51 23.10
C VAL A 448 2.97 -3.58 22.46
N GLU A 449 3.51 -4.77 22.26
CA GLU A 449 2.76 -5.98 21.85
C GLU A 449 2.87 -7.06 22.93
N PRO A 450 1.93 -8.03 23.03
CA PRO A 450 1.97 -9.09 24.05
C PRO A 450 3.28 -9.89 24.07
N ALA A 451 3.94 -10.00 22.92
CA ALA A 451 5.25 -10.64 22.77
C ALA A 451 6.42 -9.87 23.42
N GLY A 452 6.17 -8.69 24.02
CA GLY A 452 7.18 -7.85 24.65
C GLY A 452 7.93 -6.91 23.69
N THR A 453 7.54 -6.88 22.41
CA THR A 453 8.07 -5.93 21.42
C THR A 453 7.68 -4.51 21.80
N VAL A 454 8.68 -3.61 21.88
CA VAL A 454 8.47 -2.18 22.14
C VAL A 454 9.02 -1.37 20.98
N LYS A 455 8.19 -0.46 20.45
CA LYS A 455 8.58 0.51 19.44
C LYS A 455 8.44 1.91 20.01
N LEU A 456 9.48 2.73 19.84
CA LEU A 456 9.48 4.16 20.17
C LEU A 456 9.67 4.93 18.86
N ALA A 457 8.73 5.81 18.55
CA ALA A 457 8.86 6.79 17.48
C ALA A 457 8.73 8.20 18.08
N THR A 458 9.62 9.10 17.70
CA THR A 458 9.63 10.48 18.19
C THR A 458 9.56 11.45 17.02
N ASP A 459 8.85 12.56 17.22
CA ASP A 459 8.73 13.64 16.26
C ASP A 459 9.20 14.96 16.87
N HIS A 460 10.01 15.70 16.11
CA HIS A 460 10.65 16.95 16.52
C HIS A 460 10.21 18.16 15.70
N ALA A 461 9.36 17.98 14.68
CA ALA A 461 9.13 18.98 13.64
C ALA A 461 7.65 19.29 13.41
N ILE A 462 6.75 18.34 13.66
CA ILE A 462 5.31 18.47 13.43
C ILE A 462 4.67 19.12 14.65
N GLN A 463 3.86 20.16 14.43
CA GLN A 463 3.08 20.82 15.47
C GLN A 463 2.11 19.82 16.11
N PRO A 464 2.19 19.60 17.43
CA PRO A 464 1.27 18.68 18.07
C PRO A 464 -0.14 19.25 18.17
N ASN A 465 -1.13 18.37 18.01
CA ASN A 465 -2.53 18.74 18.23
C ASN A 465 -2.88 18.68 19.73
N TRP A 466 -2.93 19.84 20.37
CA TRP A 466 -3.18 19.99 21.80
C TRP A 466 -4.67 20.00 22.12
N LYS A 467 -5.08 19.30 23.20
CA LYS A 467 -6.44 19.50 23.75
C LYS A 467 -6.58 20.89 24.39
N THR A 468 -5.51 21.38 24.99
CA THR A 468 -5.39 22.78 25.44
C THR A 468 -4.05 23.30 24.98
N ALA A 469 -4.07 24.35 24.16
CA ALA A 469 -2.86 24.94 23.60
C ALA A 469 -1.87 25.36 24.71
N PRO A 470 -0.55 25.19 24.50
CA PRO A 470 0.48 25.74 25.37
C PRO A 470 0.41 27.27 25.40
N SER A 471 0.89 27.88 26.48
CA SER A 471 1.05 29.35 26.53
C SER A 471 2.32 29.78 25.78
N GLU A 472 2.43 31.07 25.43
CA GLU A 472 3.68 31.61 24.84
C GLU A 472 4.90 31.38 25.74
N ASP A 473 4.72 31.41 27.07
CA ASP A 473 5.77 31.08 28.04
C ASP A 473 6.21 29.62 27.98
N ASP A 474 5.33 28.68 27.58
CA ASP A 474 5.72 27.28 27.38
C ASP A 474 6.70 27.15 26.21
N TYR A 475 6.57 27.94 25.14
CA TYR A 475 7.50 27.93 24.00
C TYR A 475 8.88 28.46 24.40
N ARG A 476 8.93 29.55 25.17
CA ARG A 476 10.20 30.06 25.72
C ARG A 476 10.85 29.05 26.67
N THR A 477 10.05 28.50 27.59
CA THR A 477 10.50 27.48 28.55
C THR A 477 11.03 26.23 27.85
N GLU A 478 10.43 25.85 26.72
CA GLU A 478 10.87 24.70 25.93
C GLU A 478 12.28 24.90 25.37
N LEU A 479 12.58 26.07 24.78
CA LEU A 479 13.93 26.37 24.29
C LEU A 479 14.96 26.53 25.40
N GLU A 480 14.56 27.05 26.56
CA GLU A 480 15.44 27.13 27.74
C GLU A 480 15.82 25.73 28.25
N ARG A 481 14.86 24.80 28.29
CA ARG A 481 15.08 23.44 28.81
C ARG A 481 15.72 22.50 27.80
N HIS A 482 15.38 22.66 26.53
CA HIS A 482 15.81 21.79 25.43
C HIS A 482 16.24 22.63 24.22
N PRO A 483 17.44 23.26 24.28
CA PRO A 483 17.90 24.17 23.23
C PRO A 483 17.96 23.51 21.85
N ARG A 484 17.53 24.27 20.84
CA ARG A 484 17.53 23.88 19.42
C ARG A 484 18.48 24.79 18.65
N SER A 485 19.11 24.28 17.60
CA SER A 485 19.80 25.13 16.62
C SER A 485 18.77 25.94 15.82
N GLU A 486 19.17 27.08 15.26
CA GLU A 486 18.29 27.94 14.45
C GLU A 486 17.58 27.15 13.34
N ASP A 487 18.31 26.30 12.59
CA ASP A 487 17.76 25.47 11.51
C ASP A 487 16.77 24.37 11.97
N ASN A 488 16.65 24.12 13.28
CA ASN A 488 15.80 23.06 13.84
C ASN A 488 14.66 23.61 14.72
N VAL A 489 14.43 24.93 14.68
CA VAL A 489 13.21 25.56 15.19
C VAL A 489 12.18 25.54 14.07
N PRO A 490 11.08 24.76 14.18
CA PRO A 490 10.05 24.76 13.14
C PRO A 490 9.35 26.11 13.01
N ASP A 491 8.88 26.46 11.81
CA ASP A 491 8.20 27.74 11.52
C ASP A 491 7.04 28.01 12.49
N TRP A 492 6.16 27.02 12.72
CA TRP A 492 5.04 27.13 13.65
C TRP A 492 5.47 27.39 15.11
N PHE A 493 6.69 26.99 15.49
CA PHE A 493 7.23 27.24 16.82
C PHE A 493 7.80 28.65 16.91
N ALA A 494 8.50 29.10 15.86
CA ALA A 494 9.07 30.43 15.77
C ALA A 494 7.99 31.53 15.84
N GLU A 495 6.83 31.32 15.22
CA GLU A 495 5.67 32.23 15.29
C GLU A 495 5.25 32.59 16.73
N HIS A 496 5.43 31.67 17.68
CA HIS A 496 5.11 31.85 19.10
C HIS A 496 6.24 32.51 19.91
N LEU A 497 7.45 32.61 19.36
CA LEU A 497 8.57 33.29 20.01
C LEU A 497 8.59 34.79 19.70
N ASP A 498 8.07 35.16 18.53
CA ASP A 498 8.00 36.54 18.03
C ASP A 498 6.75 37.30 18.52
N ALA A 499 5.85 36.61 19.24
CA ALA A 499 4.62 37.13 19.85
C ALA A 499 4.82 37.56 21.32
#